data_AF-A0A6I2L6Y3-F1
#
_entry.id   AF-A0A6I2L6Y3-F1
#
_cell.length_a   1.000
_cell.length_b   1.000
_cell.length_c   1.000
_cell.angle_alpha   90.00
_cell.angle_beta   90.00
_cell.angle_gamma   90.00
#
_symmetry.space_group_name_H-M   'P 1'
#
loop_
_entity.id
_entity.type
_entity.pdbx_description
1 polymer ?
#
loop_
_entity_poly.entity_id
_entity_poly.type
_entity_poly.pdbx_seq_one_letter_code
_entity_poly.pdbx_strand_id
1 'polypeptide(L)'
;MPLKPVSRASILINYVVLAGVLIYFVKGAVLGKLALPGSKGTLILSGPLLWLACLSPFFFLAMTAVRFEMSIDLSERTRKTLTAVLAVLGFLSFFISAAGMA
;
A
#
# COMPACT_ATOMS: atom_id res chain seq x y z
N MET A 1 23.59 2.52 -6.37
CA MET A 1 23.26 1.08 -6.34
C MET A 1 22.40 0.77 -7.57
N PRO A 2 22.89 0.04 -8.57
CA PRO A 2 22.08 -0.37 -9.71
C PRO A 2 20.96 -1.30 -9.22
N LEU A 3 19.71 -1.02 -9.60
CA LEU A 3 18.58 -1.89 -9.29
C LEU A 3 18.82 -3.24 -9.98
N LYS A 4 18.91 -4.31 -9.20
CA LYS A 4 18.90 -5.70 -9.69
C LYS A 4 17.73 -5.85 -10.67
N PRO A 5 17.90 -6.44 -11.86
CA PRO A 5 16.80 -6.58 -12.81
C PRO A 5 15.70 -7.42 -12.17
N VAL A 6 14.62 -6.75 -11.77
CA VAL A 6 13.43 -7.40 -11.22
C VAL A 6 12.70 -8.01 -12.40
N SER A 7 12.45 -9.32 -12.36
CA SER A 7 11.72 -10.00 -13.43
C SER A 7 10.31 -9.42 -13.55
N ARG A 8 9.78 -9.32 -14.78
CA ARG A 8 8.40 -8.87 -15.01
C ARG A 8 7.38 -9.68 -14.20
N ALA A 9 7.66 -10.98 -14.00
CA ALA A 9 6.86 -11.86 -13.14
C ALA A 9 6.85 -11.39 -11.68
N SER A 10 7.98 -10.98 -11.11
CA SER A 10 8.04 -10.48 -9.74
C SER A 10 7.30 -9.15 -9.57
N ILE A 11 7.34 -8.27 -10.57
CA ILE A 11 6.54 -7.03 -10.58
C ILE A 11 5.05 -7.36 -10.59
N LEU A 12 4.64 -8.28 -11.47
CA LEU A 12 3.24 -8.72 -11.57
C LEU A 12 2.74 -9.34 -10.26
N ILE A 13 3.54 -10.20 -9.63
CA ILE A 13 3.21 -10.81 -8.33
C ILE A 13 2.99 -9.71 -7.28
N ASN A 14 3.87 -8.71 -7.21
CA ASN A 14 3.70 -7.60 -6.26
C ASN A 14 2.41 -6.82 -6.52
N TYR A 15 2.05 -6.55 -7.78
CA TYR A 15 0.78 -5.92 -8.12
C TYR A 15 -0.42 -6.76 -7.70
N VAL A 16 -0.42 -8.06 -8.00
CA VAL A 16 -1.52 -8.96 -7.66
C VAL A 16 -1.68 -9.06 -6.15
N VAL A 17 -0.57 -9.18 -5.41
CA VAL A 17 -0.58 -9.21 -3.94
C VAL A 17 -1.14 -7.91 -3.39
N LEU A 18 -0.62 -6.76 -3.83
CA LEU A 18 -1.09 -5.46 -3.34
C LEU A 18 -2.55 -5.18 -3.71
N ALA A 19 -2.99 -5.59 -4.90
CA ALA A 19 -4.39 -5.51 -5.30
C ALA A 19 -5.28 -6.43 -4.43
N GLY A 20 -4.83 -7.64 -4.14
CA GLY A 20 -5.50 -8.55 -3.22
C GLY A 20 -5.62 -7.97 -1.81
N VAL A 21 -4.55 -7.35 -1.31
CA VAL A 21 -4.56 -6.63 -0.02
C VAL A 21 -5.51 -5.44 -0.06
N LEU A 22 -5.52 -4.64 -1.12
CA LEU A 22 -6.48 -3.54 -1.27
C LEU A 22 -7.93 -4.05 -1.24
N ILE A 23 -8.25 -5.11 -1.99
CA ILE A 23 -9.58 -5.72 -1.99
C ILE A 23 -9.96 -6.20 -0.59
N TYR A 24 -9.03 -6.84 0.11
CA TYR A 24 -9.24 -7.28 1.50
C TYR A 24 -9.55 -6.11 2.44
N PHE A 25 -8.78 -5.02 2.33
CA PHE A 25 -8.98 -3.80 3.13
C PHE A 25 -10.32 -3.13 2.83
N VAL A 26 -10.66 -2.95 1.54
CA VAL A 26 -11.94 -2.38 1.11
C VAL A 26 -13.12 -3.23 1.59
N LYS A 27 -13.02 -4.57 1.49
CA LYS A 27 -14.05 -5.46 2.05
C LYS A 27 -14.20 -5.27 3.55
N GLY A 28 -13.10 -5.19 4.30
CA GLY A 28 -13.15 -4.93 5.74
C GLY A 28 -13.73 -3.56 6.09
N ALA A 29 -13.42 -2.52 5.31
CA ALA A 29 -14.00 -1.19 5.48
C ALA A 29 -15.51 -1.16 5.21
N VAL A 30 -15.98 -1.86 4.17
CA VAL A 30 -17.42 -2.01 3.86
C VAL A 30 -18.15 -2.77 4.97
N LEU A 31 -17.52 -3.82 5.53
CA LEU A 31 -18.07 -4.57 6.66
C LEU A 31 -17.93 -3.83 8.01
N GLY A 32 -17.28 -2.66 8.02
CA GLY A 32 -17.03 -1.85 9.22
C GLY A 32 -16.02 -2.48 10.20
N LYS A 33 -15.38 -3.58 9.82
CA LYS A 33 -14.38 -4.31 10.61
C LYS A 33 -13.32 -4.94 9.71
N LEU A 34 -12.05 -4.65 9.99
CA LEU A 34 -10.89 -5.26 9.32
C LEU A 34 -10.04 -5.99 10.36
N ALA A 35 -9.75 -7.27 10.12
CA ALA A 35 -9.05 -8.13 11.07
C ALA A 35 -7.66 -8.49 10.54
N LEU A 36 -6.63 -7.75 10.95
CA LEU A 36 -5.27 -8.01 10.50
C LEU A 36 -4.60 -9.04 11.42
N PRO A 37 -4.20 -10.22 10.91
CA PRO A 37 -3.47 -11.19 11.70
C PRO A 37 -2.07 -10.65 12.03
N GLY A 38 -1.73 -10.58 13.32
CA GLY A 38 -0.42 -10.17 13.82
C GLY A 38 0.21 -11.26 14.70
N SER A 39 1.52 -11.13 14.98
CA SER A 39 2.25 -12.16 15.75
C SER A 39 1.77 -12.29 17.21
N LYS A 40 1.08 -11.28 17.76
CA LYS A 40 0.57 -11.26 19.13
C LYS A 40 -0.97 -11.34 19.21
N GLY A 41 -1.64 -11.63 18.11
CA GLY A 41 -3.10 -11.66 18.02
C GLY A 41 -3.63 -10.94 16.78
N THR A 42 -4.95 -10.77 16.72
CA THR A 42 -5.60 -10.11 15.59
C THR A 42 -5.79 -8.62 15.91
N LEU A 43 -5.19 -7.74 15.12
CA LEU A 43 -5.48 -6.31 15.19
C LEU A 43 -6.83 -6.07 14.48
N ILE A 44 -7.85 -5.75 15.26
CA ILE A 44 -9.17 -5.42 14.71
C ILE A 44 -9.24 -3.90 14.56
N LEU A 45 -9.33 -3.44 13.33
CA LEU A 45 -9.71 -2.07 13.02
C LEU A 45 -11.22 -1.98 12.82
N SER A 46 -11.85 -0.98 13.43
CA SER A 46 -13.29 -0.76 13.37
C SER A 46 -13.62 0.71 13.29
N GLY A 47 -14.69 1.05 12.57
CA GLY A 47 -15.18 2.42 12.46
C GLY A 47 -14.75 3.14 11.17
N PRO A 48 -15.13 4.43 11.03
CA PRO A 48 -14.99 5.18 9.78
C PRO A 48 -13.54 5.40 9.33
N LEU A 49 -12.59 5.31 10.26
CA LEU A 49 -11.16 5.42 9.96
C LEU A 49 -10.61 4.25 9.14
N LEU A 50 -11.34 3.13 9.01
CA LEU A 50 -10.97 2.00 8.14
C LEU A 50 -10.71 2.38 6.68
N TRP A 51 -11.40 3.42 6.20
CA TRP A 51 -11.18 3.94 4.85
C TRP A 51 -9.79 4.55 4.68
N LEU A 52 -9.20 5.12 5.74
CA LEU A 52 -7.81 5.58 5.73
C LEU A 52 -6.84 4.40 5.65
N ALA A 53 -7.12 3.27 6.30
CA ALA A 53 -6.30 2.07 6.16
C ALA A 53 -6.28 1.57 4.70
N CYS A 54 -7.37 1.72 3.95
CA CYS A 54 -7.46 1.34 2.53
C CYS A 54 -6.56 2.18 1.63
N LEU A 55 -6.23 3.41 2.02
CA LEU A 55 -5.31 4.27 1.27
C LEU A 55 -3.89 3.72 1.30
N SER A 56 -3.51 2.96 2.33
CA SER A 56 -2.17 2.38 2.45
C SER A 56 -1.83 1.45 1.27
N PRO A 57 -2.56 0.33 1.04
CA PRO A 57 -2.27 -0.53 -0.11
C PRO A 57 -2.48 0.18 -1.46
N PHE A 58 -3.35 1.19 -1.53
CA PHE A 58 -3.47 2.04 -2.72
C PHE A 58 -2.18 2.84 -3.01
N PHE A 59 -1.61 3.50 -2.01
CA PHE A 59 -0.34 4.21 -2.17
C PHE A 59 0.81 3.27 -2.53
N PHE A 60 0.83 2.04 -1.99
CA PHE A 60 1.83 1.02 -2.37
C PHE A 60 1.63 0.51 -3.81
N LEU A 61 0.39 0.39 -4.30
CA LEU A 61 0.12 0.11 -5.72
C LEU A 61 0.62 1.24 -6.61
N ALA A 62 0.29 2.49 -6.27
CA ALA A 62 0.74 3.67 -7.00
C ALA A 62 2.27 3.78 -6.99
N MET A 63 2.93 3.48 -5.87
CA MET A 63 4.38 3.43 -5.74
C MET A 63 4.98 2.39 -6.68
N THR A 64 4.36 1.20 -6.75
CA THR A 64 4.80 0.10 -7.61
C THR A 64 4.66 0.49 -9.09
N ALA A 65 3.57 1.17 -9.45
CA ALA A 65 3.37 1.77 -10.78
C ALA A 65 4.43 2.81 -11.12
N VAL A 66 4.60 3.83 -10.28
CA VAL A 66 5.61 4.86 -10.51
C VAL A 66 7.01 4.24 -10.59
N ARG A 67 7.30 3.17 -9.84
CA ARG A 67 8.64 2.59 -9.80
C ARG A 67 8.96 1.71 -11.00
N PHE A 68 8.00 0.90 -11.47
CA PHE A 68 8.25 -0.15 -12.47
C PHE A 68 7.63 0.11 -13.84
N GLU A 69 6.66 1.02 -13.93
CA GLU A 69 6.01 1.35 -15.19
C GLU A 69 6.89 2.34 -15.98
N MET A 70 7.58 1.84 -17.01
CA MET A 70 8.45 2.67 -17.86
C MET A 70 7.65 3.54 -18.85
N SER A 71 6.35 3.29 -19.04
CA SER A 71 5.49 4.07 -19.93
C SER A 71 5.19 5.48 -19.39
N ILE A 72 5.45 5.73 -18.10
CA ILE A 72 5.31 7.05 -17.50
C ILE A 72 6.64 7.80 -17.69
N ASP A 73 6.66 8.80 -18.57
CA ASP A 73 7.84 9.60 -18.86
C ASP A 73 8.13 10.57 -17.70
N LEU A 74 8.95 10.09 -16.77
CA LEU A 74 9.34 10.80 -15.55
C LEU A 74 10.86 10.75 -15.42
N SER A 75 11.44 11.90 -15.08
CA SER A 75 12.86 11.97 -14.74
C SER A 75 13.20 10.99 -13.60
N GLU A 76 14.41 10.43 -13.61
CA GLU A 76 14.85 9.47 -12.59
C GLU A 76 14.77 10.06 -11.17
N ARG A 77 15.05 11.37 -11.04
CA ARG A 77 14.92 12.12 -9.79
C ARG A 77 13.46 12.21 -9.35
N THR A 78 12.56 12.60 -10.25
CA THR A 78 11.12 12.68 -9.94
C THR A 78 10.56 11.32 -9.55
N ARG A 79 10.95 10.26 -10.26
CA ARG A 79 10.53 8.88 -9.98
C ARG A 79 10.96 8.43 -8.59
N LYS A 80 12.21 8.70 -8.18
CA LYS A 80 12.71 8.40 -6.83
C LYS A 80 11.96 9.19 -5.75
N THR A 81 11.78 10.49 -5.93
CA THR A 81 11.05 11.34 -4.97
C THR A 81 9.61 10.88 -4.82
N LEU A 82 8.90 10.65 -5.93
CA LEU A 82 7.50 10.25 -5.92
C LEU A 82 7.33 8.86 -5.29
N THR A 83 8.23 7.92 -5.58
CA THR A 83 8.28 6.61 -4.93
C THR A 83 8.44 6.73 -3.41
N ALA A 84 9.33 7.62 -2.94
CA ALA A 84 9.55 7.85 -1.51
C ALA A 84 8.33 8.50 -0.84
N VAL A 85 7.73 9.52 -1.48
CA VAL A 85 6.53 10.19 -0.99
C VAL A 85 5.35 9.22 -0.87
N LEU A 86 5.12 8.40 -1.91
CA LEU A 86 4.05 7.40 -1.90
C LEU A 86 4.26 6.34 -0.81
N ALA A 87 5.50 5.91 -0.58
CA ALA A 87 5.81 5.01 0.54
C ALA A 87 5.47 5.65 1.89
N VAL A 88 5.89 6.89 2.13
CA VAL A 88 5.63 7.62 3.37
C VAL A 88 4.14 7.82 3.61
N LEU A 89 3.38 8.21 2.58
CA LEU A 89 1.92 8.34 2.66
C LEU A 89 1.24 6.99 2.92
N GLY A 90 1.73 5.92 2.31
CA GLY A 90 1.27 4.55 2.56
C GLY A 90 1.46 4.12 4.02
N PHE A 91 2.61 4.42 4.62
CA PHE A 91 2.83 4.15 6.04
C PHE A 91 1.99 5.05 6.94
N LEU A 92 1.97 6.37 6.71
CA LEU A 92 1.23 7.32 7.53
C LEU A 92 -0.28 7.02 7.56
N SER A 93 -0.88 6.74 6.42
CA SER A 93 -2.32 6.41 6.33
C SER A 93 -2.69 5.18 7.17
N PHE A 94 -1.83 4.15 7.18
CA PHE A 94 -2.01 2.98 8.01
C PHE A 94 -1.89 3.30 9.51
N PHE A 95 -0.84 4.01 9.92
CA PHE A 95 -0.61 4.36 11.32
C PHE A 95 -1.66 5.33 11.87
N ILE A 96 -2.10 6.31 11.08
CA ILE A 96 -3.18 7.23 11.48
C ILE A 96 -4.48 6.45 11.68
N SER A 97 -4.81 5.54 10.77
CA SER A 97 -5.99 4.68 10.93
C SER A 97 -5.89 3.79 12.17
N ALA A 98 -4.70 3.30 12.53
CA ALA A 98 -4.50 2.50 13.73
C ALA A 98 -4.51 3.34 15.01
N ALA A 99 -3.92 4.54 15.00
CA ALA A 99 -3.80 5.43 16.15
C ALA A 99 -5.12 6.17 16.48
N GLY A 100 -5.94 6.50 15.48
CA GLY A 100 -7.24 7.15 15.71
C GLY A 100 -8.31 6.22 16.30
N MET A 101 -7.97 4.97 16.62
CA MET A 101 -8.83 3.99 17.28
C MET A 101 -8.32 3.56 18.66
N ALA A 102 -7.17 4.09 19.11
CA ALA A 102 -6.66 3.91 20.47
C ALA A 102 -7.26 4.96 21.40
#